data_AF-A0A833D5D1-F1
#
_entry.id   AF-A0A833D5D1-F1
#
_cell.length_a   1.000
_cell.length_b   1.000
_cell.length_c   1.000
_cell.angle_alpha   90.00
_cell.angle_beta   90.00
_cell.angle_gamma   90.00
#
_symmetry.space_group_name_H-M   'P 1'
#
loop_
_entity.id
_entity.type
_entity.pdbx_description
1 polymer ?
#
loop_
_entity_poly.entity_id
_entity_poly.type
_entity_poly.pdbx_seq_one_letter_code
_entity_poly.pdbx_strand_id
1 'polypeptide(L)'
;MLRIAKFVAFSKTHNRISRSSGRVQMRRSPAHRFLPGASSRLNEAGLGSTVRGLESRDKSLDVPVTKIDQRRVRFINLDGFERADITMAAEIWLNDLVRSPWATPEAMKLAAHMVNYIRSASTSTLLFRELETQLQVTREQVSRSLSLMRIFGFVSAFVIEREDMRAGLYFNSSQRLRLLEAKDRLSELSQSHSGAQTKPGTPWTPQ
;
A
#
# COMPACT_ATOMS: atom_id res chain seq x y z
N MET A 1 -1.85 24.79 34.93
CA MET A 1 -0.56 25.49 35.11
C MET A 1 0.47 24.46 35.58
N LEU A 2 1.72 24.56 35.07
CA LEU A 2 2.91 23.69 35.28
C LEU A 2 2.89 22.31 34.58
N ARG A 3 3.99 21.77 34.03
CA ARG A 3 5.17 22.25 33.26
C ARG A 3 5.97 20.98 32.87
N ILE A 4 6.15 20.74 31.57
CA ILE A 4 7.40 20.39 30.86
C ILE A 4 8.33 19.27 31.41
N ALA A 5 8.65 18.27 30.57
CA ALA A 5 10.02 17.88 30.11
C ALA A 5 9.98 16.51 29.39
N LYS A 6 10.23 16.45 28.06
CA LYS A 6 11.51 16.17 27.39
C LYS A 6 12.09 14.76 27.65
N PHE A 7 12.08 13.92 26.61
CA PHE A 7 13.21 13.02 26.33
C PHE A 7 13.43 12.92 24.81
N VAL A 8 14.55 13.49 24.37
CA VAL A 8 15.16 13.33 23.05
C VAL A 8 16.44 12.56 23.29
N ALA A 9 16.61 11.40 22.64
CA ALA A 9 17.90 10.73 22.54
C ALA A 9 18.25 10.59 21.06
N PHE A 10 19.18 11.44 20.65
CA PHE A 10 19.77 11.58 19.33
C PHE A 10 21.03 10.71 19.30
N SER A 11 21.03 9.60 18.56
CA SER A 11 22.24 8.79 18.37
C SER A 11 22.93 9.20 17.07
N LYS A 12 24.11 9.78 17.26
CA LYS A 12 25.01 10.34 16.26
C LYS A 12 26.08 9.29 15.96
N THR A 13 26.13 8.78 14.74
CA THR A 13 27.31 8.05 14.24
C THR A 13 27.78 8.65 12.93
N HIS A 14 28.89 9.39 13.04
CA HIS A 14 29.77 9.72 11.93
C HIS A 14 30.43 8.44 11.43
N ASN A 15 30.46 8.21 10.12
CA ASN A 15 31.67 7.66 9.52
C ASN A 15 31.89 8.16 8.09
N ARG A 16 33.17 8.17 7.74
CA ARG A 16 33.91 9.15 6.96
C ARG A 16 34.17 8.62 5.55
N ILE A 17 33.93 9.48 4.56
CA ILE A 17 34.68 9.73 3.31
C ILE A 17 35.59 8.60 2.80
N SER A 18 35.33 8.15 1.56
CA SER A 18 36.41 7.91 0.61
C SER A 18 36.00 8.41 -0.79
N ARG A 19 36.65 9.50 -1.23
CA ARG A 19 36.58 10.04 -2.58
C ARG A 19 37.67 9.35 -3.40
N SER A 20 37.31 8.56 -4.41
CA SER A 20 38.25 8.20 -5.48
C SER A 20 37.94 9.03 -6.72
N SER A 21 38.91 9.87 -7.05
CA SER A 21 38.99 10.69 -8.25
C SER A 21 39.39 9.80 -9.42
N GLY A 22 38.49 9.61 -10.39
CA GLY A 22 38.74 8.86 -11.62
C GLY A 22 38.46 9.74 -12.84
N ARG A 23 39.45 10.56 -13.20
CA ARG A 23 39.47 11.39 -14.41
C ARG A 23 39.88 10.50 -15.57
N VAL A 24 38.97 10.17 -16.49
CA VAL A 24 39.32 9.57 -17.79
C VAL A 24 38.88 10.50 -18.91
N GLN A 25 39.87 10.84 -19.74
CA GLN A 25 39.81 11.74 -20.87
C GLN A 25 39.00 11.17 -22.05
N MET A 26 38.34 12.11 -22.73
CA MET A 26 38.12 12.23 -24.17
C MET A 26 38.39 11.01 -25.07
N ARG A 27 37.37 10.62 -25.84
CA ARG A 27 37.52 10.47 -27.30
C ARG A 27 36.33 11.08 -28.04
N ARG A 28 36.70 11.85 -29.06
CA ARG A 28 35.83 12.56 -30.00
C ARG A 28 35.40 11.64 -31.16
N SER A 29 34.28 12.05 -31.77
CA SER A 29 33.93 11.92 -33.21
C SER A 29 33.34 10.58 -33.70
N PRO A 30 32.65 10.54 -34.87
CA PRO A 30 31.99 11.59 -35.66
C PRO A 30 30.55 11.23 -36.12
N ALA A 31 29.95 12.17 -36.85
CA ALA A 31 28.63 12.19 -37.48
C ALA A 31 28.31 11.07 -38.49
N HIS A 32 27.04 10.67 -38.53
CA HIS A 32 26.28 10.22 -39.70
C HIS A 32 24.88 10.86 -39.58
N ARG A 33 24.49 11.86 -40.39
CA ARG A 33 24.18 11.90 -41.83
C ARG A 33 22.86 11.17 -42.18
N PHE A 34 21.82 11.98 -42.40
CA PHE A 34 20.64 11.84 -43.31
C PHE A 34 19.78 10.55 -43.19
N LEU A 35 18.44 10.61 -43.15
CA LEU A 35 17.54 11.04 -44.23
C LEU A 35 16.13 11.40 -43.69
N PRO A 36 15.45 12.44 -44.23
CA PRO A 36 14.00 12.57 -44.17
C PRO A 36 13.38 11.89 -45.41
N GLY A 37 12.58 10.84 -45.19
CA GLY A 37 11.77 10.19 -46.22
C GLY A 37 10.37 10.81 -46.27
N ALA A 38 10.13 11.61 -47.30
CA ALA A 38 8.82 12.13 -47.67
C ALA A 38 8.08 11.17 -48.63
N SER A 39 6.76 11.37 -48.72
CA SER A 39 5.84 10.99 -49.80
C SER A 39 5.37 9.54 -49.92
N SER A 40 4.07 9.34 -49.72
CA SER A 40 3.04 9.13 -50.77
C SER A 40 1.72 8.76 -50.09
N ARG A 41 0.68 9.60 -50.15
CA ARG A 41 -0.37 9.70 -51.20
C ARG A 41 -1.27 8.45 -51.33
N LEU A 42 -2.56 8.72 -51.11
CA LEU A 42 -3.75 8.29 -51.86
C LEU A 42 -4.22 6.82 -51.79
N ASN A 43 -5.45 6.64 -51.29
CA ASN A 43 -6.62 6.03 -51.97
C ASN A 43 -7.72 5.85 -50.90
N GLU A 44 -8.77 6.66 -50.86
CA GLU A 44 -10.01 6.55 -51.66
C GLU A 44 -10.62 5.14 -51.77
N ALA A 45 -11.82 5.06 -51.17
CA ALA A 45 -13.04 4.40 -51.64
C ALA A 45 -13.11 2.87 -51.78
N GLY A 46 -14.17 2.31 -51.18
CA GLY A 46 -14.66 0.95 -51.42
C GLY A 46 -15.43 0.41 -50.20
N LEU A 47 -16.66 0.86 -49.98
CA LEU A 47 -17.89 0.12 -50.31
C LEU A 47 -18.07 -1.19 -49.54
N GLY A 48 -19.00 -1.14 -48.59
CA GLY A 48 -20.10 -2.10 -48.47
C GLY A 48 -19.77 -3.54 -48.12
N SER A 49 -20.02 -3.93 -46.88
CA SER A 49 -20.76 -5.17 -46.63
C SER A 49 -21.44 -5.13 -45.27
N THR A 50 -22.76 -5.01 -45.33
CA THR A 50 -23.68 -5.24 -44.24
C THR A 50 -23.70 -6.75 -43.94
N VAL A 51 -23.06 -7.18 -42.86
CA VAL A 51 -23.34 -8.50 -42.27
C VAL A 51 -24.12 -8.30 -40.98
N ARG A 52 -25.42 -8.49 -41.17
CA ARG A 52 -26.49 -8.59 -40.20
C ARG A 52 -26.28 -9.85 -39.35
N GLY A 53 -26.38 -9.70 -38.04
CA GLY A 53 -26.89 -10.76 -37.15
C GLY A 53 -25.87 -11.76 -36.62
N LEU A 54 -25.41 -11.49 -35.40
CA LEU A 54 -25.33 -12.49 -34.33
C LEU A 54 -25.26 -11.68 -33.02
N GLU A 55 -26.44 -11.32 -32.52
CA GLU A 55 -26.62 -10.87 -31.14
C GLU A 55 -26.31 -12.06 -30.22
N SER A 56 -25.02 -12.31 -30.01
CA SER A 56 -24.56 -12.99 -28.81
C SER A 56 -24.91 -12.08 -27.65
N ARG A 57 -25.99 -12.43 -26.97
CA ARG A 57 -26.30 -12.05 -25.59
C ARG A 57 -25.10 -12.42 -24.72
N ASP A 58 -24.08 -11.58 -24.73
CA ASP A 58 -23.20 -11.41 -23.59
C ASP A 58 -24.09 -10.86 -22.48
N LYS A 59 -24.64 -11.80 -21.70
CA LYS A 59 -24.99 -11.54 -20.32
C LYS A 59 -23.68 -11.21 -19.64
N SER A 60 -23.24 -9.95 -19.77
CA SER A 60 -22.40 -9.31 -18.78
C SER A 60 -23.13 -9.53 -17.48
N LEU A 61 -22.67 -10.53 -16.73
CA LEU A 61 -22.95 -10.64 -15.31
C LEU A 61 -22.52 -9.30 -14.75
N ASP A 62 -23.50 -8.42 -14.56
CA ASP A 62 -23.42 -7.33 -13.61
C ASP A 62 -23.16 -8.00 -12.26
N VAL A 63 -21.90 -8.35 -12.03
CA VAL A 63 -21.40 -8.62 -10.70
C VAL A 63 -21.80 -7.37 -9.94
N PRO A 64 -22.68 -7.46 -8.93
CA PRO A 64 -22.96 -6.31 -8.11
C PRO A 64 -21.60 -5.91 -7.55
N VAL A 65 -21.06 -4.79 -8.05
CA VAL A 65 -19.98 -4.07 -7.38
C VAL A 65 -20.64 -3.62 -6.09
N THR A 66 -20.64 -4.54 -5.13
CA THR A 66 -21.02 -4.30 -3.77
C THR A 66 -20.28 -3.02 -3.38
N LYS A 67 -20.96 -2.13 -2.64
CA LYS A 67 -20.45 -0.83 -2.18
C LYS A 67 -19.26 -0.96 -1.21
N ILE A 68 -18.41 -1.96 -1.41
CA ILE A 68 -17.30 -2.40 -0.59
C ILE A 68 -16.08 -1.67 -1.15
N ASP A 69 -15.62 -0.70 -0.37
CA ASP A 69 -14.33 -0.02 -0.47
C ASP A 69 -14.14 1.02 -1.59
N GLN A 70 -14.89 2.12 -1.45
CA GLN A 70 -14.39 3.46 -1.83
C GLN A 70 -13.24 3.96 -0.93
N ARG A 71 -12.68 3.10 -0.07
CA ARG A 71 -11.55 3.44 0.80
C ARG A 71 -10.35 3.83 -0.06
N ARG A 72 -9.77 4.99 0.25
CA ARG A 72 -8.63 5.52 -0.50
C ARG A 72 -7.36 4.70 -0.31
N VAL A 73 -7.23 4.03 0.82
CA VAL A 73 -6.17 3.04 1.10
C VAL A 73 -6.80 1.66 1.19
N ARG A 74 -6.41 0.74 0.31
CA ARG A 74 -6.98 -0.62 0.24
C ARG A 74 -5.96 -1.65 -0.22
N PHE A 75 -6.12 -2.90 0.18
CA PHE A 75 -5.38 -4.01 -0.41
C PHE A 75 -5.99 -4.38 -1.76
N ILE A 76 -5.15 -4.51 -2.79
CA ILE A 76 -5.61 -4.83 -4.16
C ILE A 76 -5.82 -6.33 -4.35
N ASN A 77 -5.16 -7.15 -3.54
CA ASN A 77 -5.11 -8.61 -3.70
C ASN A 77 -5.48 -9.32 -2.39
N LEU A 78 -6.62 -8.99 -1.79
CA LEU A 78 -7.19 -9.73 -0.66
C LEU A 78 -8.48 -10.47 -1.04
N ASP A 79 -8.58 -10.93 -2.28
CA ASP A 79 -9.72 -11.74 -2.73
C ASP A 79 -9.87 -12.99 -1.85
N GLY A 80 -11.10 -13.27 -1.42
CA GLY A 80 -11.43 -14.41 -0.56
C GLY A 80 -11.26 -14.18 0.95
N PHE A 81 -10.80 -13.00 1.38
CA PHE A 81 -10.72 -12.64 2.79
C PHE A 81 -11.91 -11.77 3.24
N GLU A 82 -12.34 -11.96 4.48
CA GLU A 82 -13.45 -11.20 5.04
C GLU A 82 -13.01 -9.80 5.48
N ARG A 83 -13.98 -8.89 5.67
CA ARG A 83 -13.69 -7.54 6.17
C ARG A 83 -13.00 -7.55 7.54
N ALA A 84 -13.30 -8.54 8.38
CA ALA A 84 -12.65 -8.74 9.67
C ALA A 84 -11.14 -9.04 9.52
N ASP A 85 -10.78 -9.79 8.47
CA ASP A 85 -9.40 -10.22 8.20
C ASP A 85 -8.51 -9.05 7.72
N ILE A 86 -9.10 -7.98 7.17
CA ILE A 86 -8.37 -6.82 6.63
C ILE A 86 -7.51 -6.14 7.71
N THR A 87 -8.01 -6.03 8.94
CA THR A 87 -7.24 -5.41 10.02
C THR A 87 -6.02 -6.25 10.38
N MET A 88 -6.19 -7.57 10.47
CA MET A 88 -5.09 -8.51 10.73
C MET A 88 -4.08 -8.51 9.58
N ALA A 89 -4.54 -8.45 8.33
CA ALA A 89 -3.67 -8.31 7.16
C ALA A 89 -2.84 -7.02 7.23
N ALA A 90 -3.45 -5.90 7.63
CA ALA A 90 -2.75 -4.62 7.79
C ALA A 90 -1.62 -4.70 8.82
N GLU A 91 -1.82 -5.40 9.95
CA GLU A 91 -0.78 -5.61 10.96
C GLU A 91 0.40 -6.46 10.43
N ILE A 92 0.09 -7.57 9.75
CA ILE A 92 1.13 -8.45 9.17
C ILE A 92 1.95 -7.68 8.14
N TRP A 93 1.28 -6.90 7.29
CA TRP A 93 1.91 -6.04 6.29
C TRP A 93 2.83 -4.99 6.94
N LEU A 94 2.36 -4.31 7.99
CA LEU A 94 3.15 -3.31 8.72
C LEU A 94 4.37 -3.93 9.40
N ASN A 95 4.22 -5.11 10.00
CA ASN A 95 5.31 -5.81 10.67
C ASN A 95 6.47 -6.10 9.70
N ASP A 96 6.15 -6.58 8.50
CA ASP A 96 7.14 -6.83 7.46
C ASP A 96 7.82 -5.55 6.97
N LEU A 97 7.05 -4.47 6.83
CA LEU A 97 7.60 -3.19 6.40
C LEU A 97 8.59 -2.66 7.45
N VAL A 98 8.23 -2.70 8.73
CA VAL A 98 9.09 -2.23 9.83
C VAL A 98 10.35 -3.08 9.97
N ARG A 99 10.28 -4.39 9.64
CA ARG A 99 11.44 -5.28 9.64
C ARG A 99 12.34 -5.14 8.42
N SER A 100 11.89 -4.41 7.39
CA SER A 100 12.63 -4.29 6.14
C SER A 100 13.87 -3.39 6.32
N PRO A 101 15.05 -3.80 5.83
CA PRO A 101 16.31 -3.07 6.06
C PRO A 101 16.37 -1.71 5.37
N TRP A 102 15.51 -1.49 4.37
CA TRP A 102 15.41 -0.24 3.62
C TRP A 102 14.40 0.75 4.22
N ALA A 103 13.62 0.33 5.24
CA ALA A 103 12.51 1.12 5.75
C ALA A 103 13.01 2.40 6.43
N THR A 104 12.56 3.55 5.92
CA THR A 104 12.87 4.84 6.53
C THR A 104 11.87 5.17 7.65
N PRO A 105 12.23 6.05 8.60
CA PRO A 105 11.30 6.50 9.64
C PRO A 105 9.99 7.07 9.09
N GLU A 106 10.06 7.82 7.98
CA GLU A 106 8.89 8.41 7.31
C GLU A 106 8.01 7.33 6.69
N ALA A 107 8.61 6.31 6.08
CA ALA A 107 7.89 5.17 5.55
C ALA A 107 7.17 4.40 6.66
N MET A 108 7.84 4.15 7.79
CA MET A 108 7.23 3.47 8.94
C MET A 108 6.07 4.28 9.55
N LYS A 109 6.25 5.60 9.72
CA LYS A 109 5.17 6.50 10.20
C LYS A 109 3.97 6.49 9.27
N LEU A 110 4.21 6.62 7.97
CA LEU A 110 3.16 6.62 6.96
C LEU A 110 2.43 5.27 6.93
N ALA A 111 3.16 4.15 6.99
CA ALA A 111 2.59 2.82 7.03
C ALA A 111 1.71 2.60 8.27
N ALA A 112 2.20 2.98 9.46
CA ALA A 112 1.42 2.90 10.69
C ALA A 112 0.13 3.75 10.62
N HIS A 113 0.21 4.94 10.04
CA HIS A 113 -0.96 5.79 9.82
C HIS A 113 -1.96 5.16 8.84
N MET A 114 -1.49 4.55 7.74
CA MET A 114 -2.35 3.80 6.82
C MET A 114 -3.05 2.62 7.50
N VAL A 115 -2.35 1.86 8.35
CA VAL A 115 -2.97 0.78 9.13
C VAL A 115 -4.04 1.31 10.08
N ASN A 116 -3.75 2.39 10.81
CA ASN A 116 -4.74 3.02 11.67
C ASN A 116 -5.96 3.53 10.89
N TYR A 117 -5.74 4.08 9.69
CA TYR A 117 -6.82 4.47 8.78
C TYR A 117 -7.64 3.26 8.33
N ILE A 118 -7.01 2.13 7.97
CA ILE A 118 -7.72 0.90 7.59
C ILE A 118 -8.54 0.35 8.76
N ARG A 119 -7.97 0.37 9.98
CA ARG A 119 -8.65 -0.05 11.21
C ARG A 119 -9.84 0.85 11.53
N SER A 120 -9.73 2.14 11.21
CA SER A 120 -10.82 3.08 11.41
C SER A 120 -12.05 2.67 10.56
N ALA A 121 -13.23 2.72 11.16
CA ALA A 121 -14.47 2.47 10.44
C ALA A 121 -14.78 3.61 9.44
N SER A 122 -14.13 4.77 9.59
CA SER A 122 -14.34 5.95 8.77
C SER A 122 -13.87 5.75 7.33
N THR A 123 -14.71 6.14 6.38
CA THR A 123 -14.39 6.25 4.96
C THR A 123 -13.95 7.67 4.58
N SER A 124 -13.56 8.51 5.55
CA SER A 124 -13.16 9.90 5.31
C SER A 124 -11.97 9.96 4.37
N THR A 125 -11.88 11.02 3.58
CA THR A 125 -10.75 11.22 2.68
C THR A 125 -9.48 11.42 3.51
N LEU A 126 -8.40 10.76 3.10
CA LEU A 126 -7.11 10.90 3.76
C LEU A 126 -6.46 12.19 3.24
N LEU A 127 -6.66 13.27 3.99
CA LEU A 127 -6.23 14.61 3.61
C LEU A 127 -4.74 14.80 3.88
N PHE A 128 -4.02 15.37 2.91
CA PHE A 128 -2.59 15.65 3.04
C PHE A 128 -2.28 16.58 4.21
N ARG A 129 -3.12 17.59 4.42
CA ARG A 129 -2.95 18.54 5.54
C ARG A 129 -2.96 17.83 6.90
N GLU A 130 -3.78 16.79 7.04
CA GLU A 130 -3.84 15.99 8.26
C GLU A 130 -2.59 15.12 8.41
N LEU A 131 -2.12 14.50 7.33
CA LEU A 131 -0.85 13.77 7.31
C LEU A 131 0.33 14.65 7.73
N GLU A 132 0.45 15.84 7.14
CA GLU A 132 1.54 16.78 7.45
C GLU A 132 1.49 17.20 8.92
N THR A 133 0.31 17.50 9.44
CA THR A 133 0.12 17.95 10.83
C THR A 133 0.37 16.83 11.84
N GLN A 134 -0.15 15.62 11.58
CA GLN A 134 -0.07 14.49 12.50
C GLN A 134 1.29 13.80 12.49
N LEU A 135 1.89 13.64 11.31
CA LEU A 135 3.13 12.86 11.14
C LEU A 135 4.38 13.75 11.04
N GLN A 136 4.20 15.07 10.91
CA GLN A 136 5.28 16.04 10.70
C GLN A 136 6.19 15.67 9.51
N VAL A 137 5.58 15.22 8.42
CA VAL A 137 6.26 14.86 7.17
C VAL A 137 5.80 15.77 6.05
N THR A 138 6.72 16.14 5.15
CA THR A 138 6.36 16.95 3.97
C THR A 138 5.76 16.09 2.87
N ARG A 139 5.01 16.72 1.96
CA ARG A 139 4.48 16.05 0.76
C ARG A 139 5.55 15.30 -0.06
N GLU A 140 6.75 15.86 -0.18
CA GLU A 140 7.87 15.23 -0.90
C GLU A 140 8.36 13.98 -0.18
N GLN A 141 8.38 14.00 1.17
CA GLN A 141 8.74 12.83 1.97
C GLN A 141 7.69 11.73 1.84
N VAL A 142 6.40 12.08 1.83
CA VAL A 142 5.31 11.12 1.59
C VAL A 142 5.45 10.49 0.20
N SER A 143 5.63 11.30 -0.84
CA SER A 143 5.82 10.83 -2.22
C SER A 143 7.04 9.92 -2.36
N ARG A 144 8.17 10.28 -1.74
CA ARG A 144 9.39 9.46 -1.71
C ARG A 144 9.17 8.14 -0.97
N SER A 145 8.50 8.18 0.17
CA SER A 145 8.22 6.99 0.99
C SER A 145 7.31 6.02 0.24
N LEU A 146 6.25 6.51 -0.41
CA LEU A 146 5.37 5.70 -1.25
C LEU A 146 6.09 5.11 -2.45
N SER A 147 6.96 5.88 -3.09
CA SER A 147 7.78 5.40 -4.21
C SER A 147 8.72 4.28 -3.75
N LEU A 148 9.33 4.42 -2.58
CA LEU A 148 10.19 3.40 -1.98
C LEU A 148 9.41 2.12 -1.66
N MET A 149 8.26 2.25 -0.98
CA MET A 149 7.37 1.12 -0.71
C MET A 149 6.92 0.40 -1.99
N ARG A 150 6.74 1.15 -3.09
CA ARG A 150 6.40 0.57 -4.39
C ARG A 150 7.52 -0.24 -5.01
N ILE A 151 8.75 0.25 -4.95
CA ILE A 151 9.95 -0.48 -5.45
C ILE A 151 10.09 -1.83 -4.76
N PHE A 152 9.82 -1.88 -3.45
CA PHE A 152 9.90 -3.11 -2.66
C PHE A 152 8.61 -3.94 -2.61
N GLY A 153 7.59 -3.56 -3.38
CA GLY A 153 6.37 -4.36 -3.55
C GLY A 153 5.38 -4.31 -2.38
N PHE A 154 5.49 -3.34 -1.47
CA PHE A 154 4.51 -3.13 -0.38
C PHE A 154 3.30 -2.31 -0.84
N VAL A 155 3.51 -1.44 -1.83
CA VAL A 155 2.47 -0.64 -2.49
C VAL A 155 2.49 -0.99 -3.97
N SER A 156 1.34 -1.33 -4.57
CA SER A 156 1.27 -1.62 -6.01
C SER A 156 1.09 -0.34 -6.83
N ALA A 157 0.18 0.54 -6.39
CA ALA A 157 -0.10 1.81 -7.03
C ALA A 157 -0.45 2.87 -5.99
N PHE A 158 -0.18 4.14 -6.28
CA PHE A 158 -0.63 5.26 -5.48
C PHE A 158 -0.90 6.48 -6.36
N VAL A 159 -1.81 7.33 -5.92
CA VAL A 159 -2.16 8.60 -6.56
C VAL A 159 -2.15 9.67 -5.50
N ILE A 160 -1.42 10.76 -5.79
CA ILE A 160 -1.33 11.94 -4.93
C ILE A 160 -1.99 13.08 -5.69
N GLU A 161 -3.17 13.49 -5.22
CA GLU A 161 -3.87 14.68 -5.70
C GLU A 161 -3.43 15.91 -4.88
N ARG A 162 -4.05 17.07 -5.11
CA ARG A 162 -3.67 18.32 -4.42
C ARG A 162 -3.88 18.23 -2.91
N GLU A 163 -4.99 17.63 -2.48
CA GLU A 163 -5.37 17.54 -1.07
C GLU A 163 -5.58 16.11 -0.60
N ASP A 164 -5.68 15.15 -1.52
CA ASP A 164 -6.00 13.78 -1.20
C ASP A 164 -4.91 12.78 -1.62
N MET A 165 -4.84 11.66 -0.90
CA MET A 165 -3.98 10.53 -1.24
C MET A 165 -4.81 9.26 -1.44
N ARG A 166 -4.44 8.44 -2.43
CA ARG A 166 -4.94 7.07 -2.61
C ARG A 166 -3.76 6.11 -2.73
N ALA A 167 -3.85 4.95 -2.07
CA ALA A 167 -2.80 3.94 -2.10
C ALA A 167 -3.41 2.53 -2.18
N GLY A 168 -2.96 1.78 -3.17
CA GLY A 168 -3.23 0.36 -3.31
C GLY A 168 -2.10 -0.44 -2.66
N LEU A 169 -2.37 -1.04 -1.51
CA LEU A 169 -1.44 -1.92 -0.81
C LEU A 169 -1.41 -3.29 -1.49
N TYR A 170 -0.24 -3.90 -1.47
CA TYR A 170 -0.04 -5.25 -1.99
C TYR A 170 0.34 -6.19 -0.86
N PHE A 171 -0.31 -7.36 -0.85
CA PHE A 171 -0.13 -8.39 0.16
C PHE A 171 0.61 -9.59 -0.43
N ASN A 172 1.83 -9.86 0.03
CA ASN A 172 2.66 -10.91 -0.53
C ASN A 172 2.15 -12.33 -0.17
N SER A 173 2.53 -13.35 -0.93
CA SER A 173 2.12 -14.75 -0.68
C SER A 173 2.53 -15.24 0.71
N SER A 174 3.72 -14.86 1.20
CA SER A 174 4.17 -15.18 2.56
C SER A 174 3.36 -14.47 3.65
N GLN A 175 2.82 -13.28 3.35
CA GLN A 175 1.92 -12.56 4.25
C GLN A 175 0.53 -13.21 4.27
N ARG A 176 0.04 -13.66 3.10
CA ARG A 176 -1.21 -14.44 2.98
C ARG A 176 -1.17 -15.72 3.80
N LEU A 177 -0.08 -16.48 3.73
CA LEU A 177 0.07 -17.71 4.52
C LEU A 177 0.02 -17.41 6.03
N ARG A 178 0.76 -16.39 6.50
CA ARG A 178 0.70 -15.97 7.91
C ARG A 178 -0.68 -15.48 8.35
N LEU A 179 -1.43 -14.84 7.45
CA LEU A 179 -2.81 -14.43 7.73
C LEU A 179 -3.71 -15.64 7.93
N LEU A 180 -3.59 -16.67 7.09
CA LEU A 180 -4.33 -17.92 7.23
C LEU A 180 -3.95 -18.64 8.53
N GLU A 181 -2.65 -18.79 8.82
CA GLU A 181 -2.19 -19.38 10.08
C GLU A 181 -2.70 -18.62 11.32
N ALA A 182 -2.71 -17.29 11.26
CA ALA A 182 -3.23 -16.47 12.36
C ALA A 182 -4.74 -16.65 12.55
N LYS A 183 -5.49 -16.79 11.45
CA LYS A 183 -6.93 -17.08 11.46
C LYS A 183 -7.21 -18.46 12.06
N ASP A 184 -6.47 -19.47 11.65
CA ASP A 184 -6.61 -20.83 12.17
C ASP A 184 -6.34 -20.87 13.68
N ARG A 185 -5.24 -20.26 14.15
CA ARG A 185 -4.93 -20.15 15.59
C ARG A 185 -6.00 -19.40 16.38
N LEU A 186 -6.56 -18.33 15.82
CA LEU A 186 -7.65 -17.60 16.47
C LEU A 186 -8.91 -18.46 16.59
N SER A 187 -9.19 -19.27 15.57
CA SER A 187 -10.33 -20.20 15.58
C SER A 187 -10.16 -21.27 16.67
N GLU A 188 -8.96 -21.87 16.79
CA GLU A 188 -8.63 -22.85 17.83
C GLU A 188 -8.78 -22.27 19.25
N LEU A 189 -8.30 -21.04 19.46
CA LEU A 189 -8.42 -20.36 20.74
C LEU A 189 -9.87 -20.02 21.10
N SER A 190 -10.68 -19.60 20.12
CA SER A 190 -12.09 -19.29 20.35
C SER A 190 -12.91 -20.54 20.73
N GLN A 191 -12.65 -21.68 20.08
CA GLN A 191 -13.30 -22.96 20.40
C GLN A 191 -12.90 -23.48 21.79
N SER A 192 -11.63 -23.29 22.16
CA SER A 192 -11.13 -23.70 23.48
C SER A 192 -11.72 -22.87 24.62
N HIS A 193 -12.01 -21.58 24.39
CA HIS A 193 -12.65 -20.71 25.39
C HIS A 193 -14.14 -21.00 25.58
N SER A 194 -14.86 -21.40 24.52
CA SER A 194 -16.28 -21.76 24.62
C SER A 194 -16.53 -23.07 25.39
N GLY A 195 -15.53 -23.94 25.53
CA GLY A 195 -15.63 -25.19 26.30
C GLY A 195 -15.40 -25.07 27.81
N ALA A 196 -14.95 -23.91 28.31
CA ALA A 196 -14.48 -23.76 29.69
C ALA A 196 -15.49 -23.12 30.67
N GLN A 197 -16.73 -22.85 30.25
CA GLN A 197 -17.70 -22.10 31.05
C GLN A 197 -18.95 -22.93 31.42
N THR A 198 -18.79 -23.94 32.28
CA THR A 198 -19.87 -24.42 33.18
C THR A 198 -19.29 -25.05 34.45
N LYS A 199 -18.89 -24.22 35.41
CA LYS A 199 -19.07 -24.52 36.84
C LYS A 199 -19.24 -23.18 37.56
N PRO A 200 -20.42 -22.87 38.12
CA PRO A 200 -20.60 -21.66 38.92
C PRO A 200 -19.71 -21.75 40.15
N GLY A 201 -18.61 -20.99 40.12
CA GLY A 201 -17.65 -20.89 41.21
C GLY A 201 -18.25 -20.12 42.38
N THR A 202 -18.16 -20.73 43.56
CA THR A 202 -18.56 -20.25 44.88
C THR A 202 -18.17 -18.78 45.09
N PRO A 203 -19.08 -17.91 45.60
CA PRO A 203 -18.78 -16.50 45.83
C PRO A 203 -17.66 -16.36 46.86
N TRP A 204 -16.63 -15.58 46.51
CA TRP A 204 -15.51 -15.24 47.37
C TRP A 204 -15.99 -14.32 48.51
N THR A 205 -15.86 -14.77 49.76
CA THR A 205 -16.10 -13.96 50.97
C THR A 205 -14.75 -13.58 51.60
N PRO A 206 -14.41 -12.28 51.71
CA PRO A 206 -13.26 -11.84 52.49
C PRO A 206 -13.52 -11.99 53.99
N GLN A 207 -12.52 -12.51 54.72
CA GLN A 207 -12.43 -12.45 56.19
C GLN A 207 -11.77 -11.14 56.64
#